data_AF-A0A969BQ32-F1
#
_entry.id   AF-A0A969BQ32-F1
#
_cell.length_a   1.000
_cell.length_b   1.000
_cell.length_c   1.000
_cell.angle_alpha   90.00
_cell.angle_beta   90.00
_cell.angle_gamma   90.00
#
_symmetry.space_group_name_H-M   'P 1'
#
loop_
_entity.id
_entity.type
_entity.pdbx_description
1 polymer ?
#
loop_
_entity_poly.entity_id
_entity_poly.type
_entity_poly.pdbx_seq_one_letter_code
_entity_poly.pdbx_strand_id
1 'polypeptide(L)'
;DIHLNFHVVSVEIKGFQPRVSPEFLRKIGADERIELNAGFSSVDPIVFDKSSNASFSYEDLRQQLPTSHEAVKSLKHFFPFENHILRLDKMDIEIDGIDIVYDVDVESEKVEINGDALAQAIIKDVASGEPTFVDKKGGVRNTR
;
A
#
# COMPACT_ATOMS: atom_id res chain seq x y z
N ASP A 1 13.72 15.90 26.49
CA ASP A 1 13.66 14.93 25.39
C ASP A 1 12.24 14.74 24.90
N ILE A 2 12.07 14.67 23.57
CA ILE A 2 10.77 14.38 22.95
C ILE A 2 10.80 12.89 22.59
N HIS A 3 9.88 12.12 23.16
CA HIS A 3 9.71 10.71 22.83
C HIS A 3 8.50 10.58 21.91
N LEU A 4 8.74 10.20 20.65
CA LEU A 4 7.69 9.90 19.69
C LEU A 4 7.53 8.38 19.60
N ASN A 5 6.32 7.88 19.79
CA ASN A 5 5.97 6.49 19.55
C ASN A 5 5.17 6.42 18.25
N PHE A 6 5.73 5.81 17.22
CA PHE A 6 5.06 5.54 15.95
C PHE A 6 4.53 4.10 15.97
N HIS A 7 3.31 3.92 15.48
CA HIS A 7 2.76 2.60 15.17
C HIS A 7 2.72 2.48 13.65
N VAL A 8 3.54 1.60 13.10
CA VAL A 8 3.57 1.29 11.67
C VAL A 8 2.61 0.13 11.45
N VAL A 9 1.51 0.40 10.75
CA VAL A 9 0.54 -0.63 10.35
C VAL A 9 0.88 -1.07 8.94
N SER A 10 1.15 -2.36 8.76
CA SER A 10 1.41 -2.97 7.46
C SER A 10 0.38 -4.04 7.14
N VAL A 11 0.05 -4.16 5.85
CA VAL A 11 -0.90 -5.13 5.34
C VAL A 11 -0.17 -6.04 4.36
N GLU A 12 -0.24 -7.35 4.62
CA GLU A 12 0.36 -8.38 3.79
C GLU A 12 -0.72 -9.32 3.23
N ILE A 13 -0.88 -9.33 1.92
CA ILE A 13 -1.82 -10.24 1.24
C ILE A 13 -1.20 -11.63 1.14
N LYS A 14 -1.90 -12.63 1.69
CA LYS A 14 -1.51 -14.05 1.71
C LYS A 14 -2.24 -14.88 0.65
N GLY A 15 -3.39 -14.42 0.19
CA GLY A 15 -4.19 -15.11 -0.83
C GLY A 15 -4.99 -14.13 -1.65
N PHE A 16 -5.06 -14.40 -2.96
CA PHE A 16 -5.79 -13.62 -3.93
C PHE A 16 -6.57 -14.59 -4.83
N GLN A 17 -7.90 -14.59 -4.73
CA GLN A 17 -8.75 -15.54 -5.44
C GLN A 17 -9.88 -14.80 -6.17
N PRO A 18 -9.81 -14.69 -7.50
CA PRO A 18 -10.91 -14.13 -8.28
C PRO A 18 -12.11 -15.08 -8.28
N ARG A 19 -13.31 -14.50 -8.14
CA ARG A 19 -14.57 -15.18 -8.39
C ARG A 19 -14.94 -14.98 -9.86
N VAL A 20 -14.65 -16.01 -10.65
CA VAL A 20 -14.96 -16.04 -12.08
C VAL A 20 -16.47 -15.99 -12.29
N SER A 21 -16.92 -15.20 -13.25
CA SER A 21 -18.35 -15.08 -13.55
C SER A 21 -18.90 -16.42 -14.11
N PRO A 22 -20.14 -16.80 -13.78
CA PRO A 22 -20.77 -18.00 -14.34
C PRO A 22 -20.85 -17.99 -15.87
N GLU A 23 -20.99 -16.80 -16.48
CA GLU A 23 -21.02 -16.64 -17.93
C GLU A 23 -19.67 -16.96 -18.57
N PHE A 24 -18.57 -16.57 -17.93
CA PHE A 24 -17.23 -16.94 -18.40
C PHE A 24 -16.96 -18.43 -18.21
N LEU A 25 -17.32 -19.01 -17.07
CA LEU A 25 -17.18 -20.46 -16.81
C LEU A 25 -17.90 -21.34 -17.84
N ARG A 26 -18.95 -20.86 -18.50
CA ARG A 26 -19.62 -21.58 -19.59
C ARG A 26 -18.85 -21.52 -20.92
N LYS A 27 -18.02 -20.50 -21.12
CA LYS A 27 -17.22 -20.29 -22.34
C LYS A 27 -15.94 -21.12 -22.34
N ILE A 28 -15.32 -21.28 -21.18
CA ILE A 28 -14.17 -22.16 -20.97
C ILE A 28 -14.68 -23.59 -20.73
N GLY A 29 -14.12 -24.56 -21.46
CA GLY A 29 -14.53 -25.96 -21.34
C GLY A 29 -14.29 -26.50 -19.93
N ALA A 30 -15.10 -27.49 -19.49
CA ALA A 30 -15.06 -28.03 -18.12
C ALA A 30 -13.69 -28.60 -17.67
N ASP A 31 -12.78 -28.86 -18.61
CA ASP A 31 -11.45 -29.41 -18.36
C ASP A 31 -10.31 -28.35 -18.40
N GLU A 32 -10.61 -27.08 -18.67
CA GLU A 32 -9.60 -26.02 -18.64
C GLU A 32 -9.31 -25.57 -17.22
N ARG A 33 -8.08 -25.82 -16.75
CA ARG A 33 -7.58 -25.30 -15.48
C ARG A 33 -6.94 -23.93 -15.71
N ILE A 34 -7.54 -22.91 -15.10
CA ILE A 34 -6.92 -21.59 -15.02
C ILE A 34 -5.94 -21.61 -13.84
N GLU A 35 -4.66 -21.82 -14.14
CA GLU A 35 -3.61 -21.61 -13.15
C GLU A 35 -3.27 -20.12 -13.08
N LEU A 36 -3.61 -19.50 -11.96
CA LEU A 36 -3.25 -18.11 -11.66
C LEU A 36 -1.78 -18.05 -11.21
N ASN A 37 -0.87 -18.24 -12.15
CA ASN A 37 0.56 -17.98 -11.96
C ASN A 37 0.88 -16.58 -12.45
N ALA A 38 0.34 -15.56 -11.77
CA ALA A 38 0.57 -14.17 -12.13
C ALA A 38 1.45 -13.49 -11.07
N GLY A 39 2.62 -13.00 -11.50
CA GLY A 39 3.33 -11.99 -10.75
C GLY A 39 2.62 -10.66 -11.01
N PHE A 40 1.77 -10.23 -10.08
CA PHE A 40 1.10 -8.94 -10.23
C PHE A 40 2.14 -7.83 -10.12
N SER A 41 2.19 -6.97 -11.15
CA SER A 41 2.79 -5.65 -10.98
C SER A 41 1.99 -4.90 -9.91
N SER A 42 2.69 -4.29 -8.97
CA SER A 42 2.06 -3.62 -7.83
C SER A 42 1.21 -2.41 -8.28
N VAL A 43 1.67 -1.71 -9.32
CA VAL A 43 1.09 -0.42 -9.75
C VAL A 43 0.26 -0.50 -11.02
N ASP A 44 0.45 -1.53 -11.85
CA ASP A 44 -0.30 -1.63 -13.10
C ASP A 44 -1.74 -2.08 -12.80
N PRO A 45 -2.75 -1.50 -13.48
CA PRO A 45 -4.14 -1.94 -13.32
C PRO A 45 -4.30 -3.41 -13.72
N ILE A 46 -4.94 -4.18 -12.85
CA ILE A 46 -5.24 -5.61 -13.06
C ILE A 46 -6.75 -5.83 -13.18
N VAL A 47 -7.57 -4.98 -12.55
CA VAL A 47 -9.03 -4.99 -12.67
C VAL A 47 -9.45 -3.89 -13.62
N PHE A 48 -10.28 -4.25 -14.59
CA PHE A 48 -10.85 -3.38 -15.61
C PHE A 48 -12.36 -3.46 -15.58
N ASP A 49 -13.05 -2.38 -15.91
CA ASP A 49 -14.50 -2.42 -16.09
C ASP A 49 -14.89 -3.16 -17.39
N LYS A 50 -16.18 -3.36 -17.62
CA LYS A 50 -16.71 -4.00 -18.83
C LYS A 50 -16.33 -3.27 -20.12
N SER A 51 -16.06 -1.98 -20.05
CA SER A 51 -15.59 -1.14 -21.16
C SER A 51 -14.06 -1.18 -21.34
N SER A 52 -13.37 -2.03 -20.58
CA SER A 52 -11.91 -2.16 -20.54
C SER A 52 -11.17 -0.91 -20.04
N ASN A 53 -11.84 -0.04 -19.26
CA ASN A 53 -11.16 1.04 -18.56
C ASN A 53 -10.50 0.47 -17.30
N ALA A 54 -9.30 0.96 -16.98
CA ALA A 54 -8.59 0.59 -15.77
C ALA A 54 -9.40 0.99 -14.52
N SER A 55 -9.59 0.05 -13.59
CA SER A 55 -10.31 0.28 -12.34
C SER A 55 -9.38 0.20 -11.13
N PHE A 56 -8.66 -0.91 -10.94
CA PHE A 56 -7.81 -1.12 -9.76
C PHE A 56 -6.52 -1.87 -10.09
N SER A 57 -5.41 -1.44 -9.49
CA SER A 57 -4.16 -2.20 -9.39
C SER A 57 -4.14 -3.09 -8.14
N TYR A 58 -3.11 -3.93 -8.00
CA TYR A 58 -2.93 -4.76 -6.80
C TYR A 58 -2.71 -3.91 -5.54
N GLU A 59 -1.91 -2.83 -5.62
CA GLU A 59 -1.68 -1.95 -4.47
C GLU A 59 -2.92 -1.14 -4.10
N ASP A 60 -3.76 -0.75 -5.07
CA ASP A 60 -5.02 -0.06 -4.76
C ASP A 60 -5.93 -0.96 -3.91
N LEU A 61 -6.01 -2.25 -4.25
CA LEU A 61 -6.77 -3.22 -3.47
C LEU A 61 -6.15 -3.41 -2.08
N ARG A 62 -4.82 -3.50 -1.99
CA ARG A 62 -4.11 -3.63 -0.71
C ARG A 62 -4.36 -2.46 0.23
N GLN A 63 -4.35 -1.23 -0.30
CA GLN A 63 -4.59 0.00 0.48
C GLN A 63 -6.04 0.15 0.96
N GLN A 64 -6.99 -0.46 0.25
CA GLN A 64 -8.41 -0.45 0.62
C GLN A 64 -8.80 -1.54 1.62
N LEU A 65 -7.89 -2.47 1.94
CA LEU A 65 -8.17 -3.52 2.92
C LEU A 65 -8.41 -2.92 4.31
N PRO A 66 -9.44 -3.39 5.04
CA PRO A 66 -9.68 -2.94 6.40
C PRO A 66 -8.48 -3.21 7.31
N THR A 67 -8.05 -2.18 8.05
CA THR A 67 -6.93 -2.27 9.00
C THR A 67 -7.40 -2.11 10.43
N SER A 68 -6.58 -2.62 11.36
CA SER A 68 -6.76 -2.48 12.81
C SER A 68 -5.50 -1.92 13.45
N HIS A 69 -5.63 -1.37 14.65
CA HIS A 69 -4.49 -0.90 15.45
C HIS A 69 -3.78 -2.05 16.19
N GLU A 70 -4.27 -3.27 16.03
CA GLU A 70 -3.71 -4.51 16.57
C GLU A 70 -3.31 -5.43 15.42
N ALA A 71 -2.30 -6.27 15.65
CA ALA A 71 -1.92 -7.28 14.68
C ALA A 71 -2.97 -8.39 14.63
N VAL A 72 -3.48 -8.68 13.44
CA VAL A 72 -4.53 -9.69 13.21
C VAL A 72 -4.17 -10.51 11.97
N LYS A 73 -4.32 -11.83 12.08
CA LYS A 73 -3.91 -12.77 11.04
C LYS A 73 -5.11 -13.43 10.36
N SER A 74 -4.93 -13.80 9.09
CA SER A 74 -5.88 -14.57 8.28
C SER A 74 -7.25 -13.88 8.13
N LEU A 75 -7.25 -12.56 8.04
CA LEU A 75 -8.43 -11.77 7.70
C LEU A 75 -8.86 -12.10 6.27
N LYS A 76 -10.16 -11.97 6.03
CA LYS A 76 -10.77 -12.20 4.72
C LYS A 76 -11.59 -10.98 4.33
N HIS A 77 -11.37 -10.49 3.13
CA HIS A 77 -12.17 -9.42 2.56
C HIS A 77 -12.60 -9.79 1.14
N PHE A 78 -13.84 -9.46 0.81
CA PHE A 78 -14.38 -9.67 -0.52
C PHE A 78 -14.63 -8.32 -1.18
N PHE A 79 -13.97 -8.07 -2.31
CA PHE A 79 -14.23 -6.94 -3.16
C PHE A 79 -15.27 -7.33 -4.23
N PRO A 80 -16.49 -6.77 -4.21
CA PRO A 80 -17.47 -7.00 -5.25
C PRO A 80 -17.11 -6.22 -6.51
N PHE A 81 -17.10 -6.90 -7.66
CA PHE A 81 -16.85 -6.30 -8.96
C PHE A 81 -17.86 -6.81 -9.98
N GLU A 82 -19.02 -6.17 -10.08
CA GLU A 82 -20.04 -6.61 -11.03
C GLU A 82 -19.57 -6.38 -12.47
N ASN A 83 -19.48 -7.46 -13.27
CA ASN A 83 -19.10 -7.42 -14.69
C ASN A 83 -17.72 -6.81 -14.99
N HIS A 84 -16.73 -7.05 -14.13
CA HIS A 84 -15.36 -6.60 -14.39
C HIS A 84 -14.52 -7.69 -15.05
N ILE A 85 -13.37 -7.26 -15.58
CA ILE A 85 -12.37 -8.11 -16.20
C ILE A 85 -11.11 -8.07 -15.34
N LEU A 86 -10.65 -9.23 -14.89
CA LEU A 86 -9.30 -9.41 -14.38
C LEU A 86 -8.39 -9.73 -15.55
N ARG A 87 -7.44 -8.85 -15.84
CA ARG A 87 -6.45 -9.04 -16.89
C ARG A 87 -5.18 -9.62 -16.31
N LEU A 88 -4.81 -10.77 -16.82
CA LEU A 88 -3.54 -11.45 -16.56
C LEU A 88 -2.75 -11.50 -17.87
N ASP A 89 -1.43 -11.69 -17.80
CA ASP A 89 -0.50 -11.61 -18.93
C ASP A 89 -0.96 -12.33 -20.22
N LYS A 90 -1.73 -13.41 -20.08
CA LYS A 90 -2.18 -14.25 -21.21
C LYS A 90 -3.69 -14.36 -21.36
N MET A 91 -4.47 -13.76 -20.46
CA MET A 91 -5.93 -13.95 -20.47
C MET A 91 -6.69 -12.84 -19.75
N ASP A 92 -7.85 -12.54 -20.29
CA ASP A 92 -8.87 -11.72 -19.64
C ASP A 92 -9.92 -12.66 -19.04
N ILE A 93 -10.17 -12.52 -17.74
CA ILE A 93 -11.14 -13.33 -16.99
C ILE A 93 -12.27 -12.40 -16.57
N GLU A 94 -13.50 -12.70 -16.98
CA GLU A 94 -14.65 -11.98 -16.41
C GLU A 94 -14.86 -12.46 -14.96
N ILE A 95 -14.91 -11.51 -14.04
CA ILE A 95 -15.03 -11.75 -12.60
C ILE A 95 -16.21 -10.99 -12.02
N ASP A 96 -16.81 -11.56 -10.98
CA ASP A 96 -17.85 -10.92 -10.16
C ASP A 96 -17.28 -10.32 -8.86
N GLY A 97 -16.00 -10.57 -8.58
CA GLY A 97 -15.31 -10.08 -7.40
C GLY A 97 -14.02 -10.81 -7.11
N ILE A 98 -13.35 -10.41 -6.03
CA ILE A 98 -12.07 -10.98 -5.60
C ILE A 98 -12.11 -11.21 -4.09
N ASP A 99 -11.84 -12.44 -3.66
CA ASP A 99 -11.56 -12.78 -2.27
C ASP A 99 -10.07 -12.58 -1.98
N ILE A 100 -9.78 -11.80 -0.94
CA ILE A 100 -8.42 -11.56 -0.45
C ILE A 100 -8.29 -12.10 0.97
N VAL A 101 -7.26 -12.91 1.19
CA VAL A 101 -6.81 -13.33 2.53
C VAL A 101 -5.57 -12.51 2.87
N TYR A 102 -5.55 -11.86 4.03
CA TYR A 102 -4.48 -10.96 4.40
C TYR A 102 -4.21 -10.94 5.90
N ASP A 103 -3.04 -10.44 6.25
CA ASP A 103 -2.59 -10.19 7.60
C ASP A 103 -2.41 -8.67 7.81
N VAL A 104 -2.73 -8.20 9.01
CA VAL A 104 -2.38 -6.87 9.50
C VAL A 104 -1.29 -7.05 10.55
N ASP A 105 -0.17 -6.39 10.34
CA ASP A 105 0.94 -6.34 11.28
C ASP A 105 1.08 -4.92 11.83
N VAL A 106 1.43 -4.80 13.11
CA VAL A 106 1.62 -3.51 13.77
C VAL A 106 2.95 -3.53 14.50
N GLU A 107 3.87 -2.69 14.04
CA GLU A 107 5.17 -2.50 14.66
C GLU A 107 5.21 -1.16 15.39
N SER A 108 5.74 -1.15 16.63
CA SER A 108 5.92 0.10 17.37
C SER A 108 7.37 0.55 17.30
N GLU A 109 7.62 1.72 16.73
CA GLU A 109 8.95 2.34 16.69
C GLU A 109 8.99 3.51 17.66
N LYS A 110 10.00 3.52 18.55
CA LYS A 110 10.25 4.65 19.45
C LYS A 110 11.39 5.48 18.90
N VAL A 111 11.09 6.72 18.53
CA VAL A 111 12.11 7.70 18.15
C VAL A 111 12.29 8.67 19.30
N GLU A 112 13.51 8.71 19.82
CA GLU A 112 13.91 9.69 20.83
C GLU A 112 14.61 10.86 20.13
N ILE A 113 13.96 12.02 20.18
CA ILE A 113 14.52 13.26 19.64
C ILE A 113 15.12 14.04 20.79
N ASN A 114 16.44 14.13 20.79
CA ASN A 114 17.19 14.91 21.75
C ASN A 114 17.09 16.41 21.39
N GLY A 115 16.50 17.20 22.29
CA GLY A 115 16.15 18.61 22.04
C GLY A 115 17.37 19.49 21.77
N ASP A 116 18.53 19.16 22.35
CA ASP A 116 19.77 19.90 22.17
C ASP A 116 20.33 19.76 20.74
N ALA A 117 20.17 18.60 20.11
CA ALA A 117 20.56 18.38 18.72
C ALA A 117 19.62 19.09 17.73
N LEU A 118 18.34 19.21 18.08
CA LEU A 118 17.34 19.90 17.26
C LEU A 118 17.47 21.43 17.38
N ALA A 119 17.79 21.95 18.58
CA ALA A 119 18.05 23.36 18.84
C ALA A 119 19.35 23.86 18.20
N GLN A 120 20.41 23.03 18.16
CA GLN A 120 21.64 23.35 17.43
C GLN A 120 21.41 23.48 15.91
N ALA A 121 20.41 22.79 15.35
CA ALA A 121 20.09 22.86 13.94
C ALA A 121 19.20 24.05 13.55
N ILE A 122 18.52 24.69 14.52
CA ILE A 122 17.58 25.79 14.26
C ILE A 122 17.73 26.87 15.35
N ILE A 123 18.70 27.76 15.18
CA ILE A 123 18.66 29.08 15.83
C ILE A 123 18.10 30.07 14.82
N LYS A 124 16.82 30.39 14.97
CA LYS A 124 16.16 31.46 14.19
C LYS A 124 16.50 32.78 14.85
N ASP A 125 17.35 33.59 14.23
CA ASP A 125 17.63 34.94 14.68
C ASP A 125 16.37 35.80 14.43
N VAL A 126 15.65 36.13 15.50
CA VAL A 126 14.32 36.79 15.45
C VAL A 126 14.42 38.20 14.82
N ALA A 127 15.64 38.75 14.69
CA ALA A 127 15.87 40.07 14.13
C ALA A 127 16.02 40.09 12.59
N SER A 128 16.46 39.02 11.93
CA SER A 128 16.86 39.06 10.51
C SER A 128 16.02 38.16 9.58
N GLY A 129 15.33 37.14 10.10
CA GLY A 129 14.46 36.28 9.29
C GLY A 129 15.18 35.29 8.36
N GLU A 130 16.52 35.26 8.34
CA GLU A 130 17.30 34.32 7.53
C GLU A 130 17.78 33.11 8.36
N PRO A 131 17.69 31.87 7.84
CA PRO A 131 18.21 30.70 8.54
C PRO A 131 19.75 30.68 8.52
N THR A 132 20.37 30.66 9.69
CA THR A 132 21.83 30.49 9.82
C THR A 132 22.15 29.08 10.32
N PHE A 133 23.06 28.38 9.64
CA PHE A 133 23.49 27.04 10.04
C PHE A 133 24.83 27.10 10.80
N VAL A 134 24.90 26.41 11.95
CA VAL A 134 26.11 26.28 12.77
C VAL A 134 26.62 24.84 12.68
N ASP A 135 27.89 24.67 12.30
CA ASP A 135 28.52 23.35 12.25
C ASP A 135 28.93 22.85 13.65
N LYS A 136 29.23 21.54 13.75
CA LYS A 136 29.63 20.87 15.00
C LYS A 136 30.94 21.40 15.63
N LYS A 137 31.62 22.37 15.01
CA LYS A 137 32.83 23.03 15.51
C LYS A 137 32.59 24.50 15.88
N GLY A 138 31.34 24.97 15.83
CA GLY A 138 30.97 26.36 16.10
C GLY A 138 31.22 27.30 14.90
N GLY A 139 31.45 26.75 13.70
CA GLY A 139 31.57 27.51 12.47
C GLY A 139 30.20 27.98 11.97
N VAL A 140 30.02 29.29 11.87
CA VAL A 140 28.82 29.92 11.30
C VAL A 140 29.03 30.11 9.80
N ARG A 141 28.15 29.55 8.96
CA ARG A 141 28.19 29.77 7.50
C ARG A 141 26.89 30.42 7.03
N ASN A 142 27.02 31.61 6.46
CA ASN A 142 25.93 32.28 5.74
C ASN A 142 25.87 31.77 4.30
N THR A 143 24.71 31.29 3.88
CA THR A 143 24.44 31.03 2.46
C THR A 143 23.98 32.33 1.81
N ARG A 144 24.79 32.85 0.88
CA ARG A 144 24.39 33.93 -0.03
C ARG A 144 23.85 33.34 -1.32
#